data_AF-A0A1Z4KQT8-F1
#
_entry.id   AF-A0A1Z4KQT8-F1
#
_cell.length_a   1.000
_cell.length_b   1.000
_cell.length_c   1.000
_cell.angle_alpha   90.00
_cell.angle_beta   90.00
_cell.angle_gamma   90.00
#
_symmetry.space_group_name_H-M   'P 1'
#
loop_
_entity.id
_entity.type
_entity.pdbx_description
1 polymer ?
#
loop_
_entity_poly.entity_id
_entity_poly.type
_entity_poly.pdbx_seq_one_letter_code
_entity_poly.pdbx_strand_id
1 'polypeptide(L)'
;MEFDYFGNTDNSNNNQNKQNLLASGWRPLNRDLDLGFLWHLIQSDTRELTQKSLSVASNFAEVLGRKNFTWWANLLSLVSENTRYEIEKYWNYITPDPQSPDHRYKDVLSTETPIHQFVSRNSIPIDYVLNRLQEITVLRLVELLGRPDVITQYYSERDFYYPVEKFINWERIDVVNTVYAYWSRHDIWLQIEAYDRGRRQYTLMSKNISPLVNKATQDLAVMLSGYQTRVGKVHSQFPIRTFPTDIQSFTDTVQQAILNQNQLAVVVHGEPGTGKTAWTQAVAKEILVPLGYVIFILDHDAITNFVPPTYLERICIIINEADNLAQNRASEVAQYNNKTEHILSLLDGTLYQSVIDEAGMHLKQRLVILMTCNTTERLDPAMLRKGRVDLMYEFNQRYV
;
A
#
# COMPACT_ATOMS: atom_id res chain seq x y z
N MET A 1 -15.91 -38.63 -33.99
CA MET A 1 -15.55 -37.23 -33.68
C MET A 1 -16.84 -36.57 -33.22
N GLU A 2 -17.07 -36.62 -31.92
CA GLU A 2 -18.24 -36.05 -31.25
C GLU A 2 -17.74 -34.82 -30.52
N PHE A 3 -18.17 -33.64 -30.96
CA PHE A 3 -17.93 -32.36 -30.32
C PHE A 3 -19.14 -32.06 -29.44
N ASP A 4 -19.01 -32.35 -28.14
CA ASP A 4 -20.06 -32.11 -27.16
C ASP A 4 -19.55 -31.17 -26.04
N TYR A 5 -20.17 -29.99 -26.00
CA TYR A 5 -20.49 -29.16 -24.84
C TYR A 5 -19.36 -28.59 -23.94
N PHE A 6 -18.72 -27.52 -24.41
CA PHE A 6 -18.38 -26.39 -23.54
C PHE A 6 -19.56 -25.42 -23.52
N GLY A 7 -20.29 -25.31 -22.41
CA GLY A 7 -21.39 -24.34 -22.29
C GLY A 7 -22.27 -24.45 -21.05
N ASN A 8 -22.21 -25.55 -20.30
CA ASN A 8 -23.11 -25.76 -19.14
C ASN A 8 -22.43 -25.54 -17.77
N THR A 9 -21.10 -25.55 -17.69
CA THR A 9 -20.34 -25.37 -16.45
C THR A 9 -20.26 -23.91 -15.99
N ASP A 10 -20.22 -22.95 -16.91
CA ASP A 10 -20.14 -21.52 -16.56
C ASP A 10 -21.46 -20.98 -16.03
N ASN A 11 -22.59 -21.46 -16.58
CA ASN A 11 -23.91 -21.02 -16.14
C ASN A 11 -24.30 -21.58 -14.76
N SER A 12 -23.87 -22.81 -14.44
CA SER A 12 -24.09 -23.38 -13.11
C SER A 12 -23.26 -22.67 -12.04
N ASN A 13 -21.98 -22.39 -12.31
CA ASN A 13 -21.12 -21.64 -11.41
C ASN A 13 -21.59 -20.18 -11.21
N ASN A 14 -22.02 -19.51 -12.29
CA ASN A 14 -22.55 -18.14 -12.20
C ASN A 14 -23.82 -18.05 -11.34
N ASN A 15 -24.73 -19.01 -11.49
CA ASN A 15 -25.94 -19.04 -10.68
C ASN A 15 -25.67 -19.41 -9.22
N GLN A 16 -24.74 -20.32 -8.94
CA GLN A 16 -24.32 -20.67 -7.57
C GLN A 16 -23.66 -19.49 -6.87
N ASN A 17 -22.71 -18.81 -7.52
CA ASN A 17 -22.02 -17.65 -6.94
C ASN A 17 -22.97 -16.47 -6.73
N LYS A 18 -23.91 -16.23 -7.64
CA LYS A 18 -24.95 -15.21 -7.46
C LYS A 18 -25.87 -15.52 -6.28
N GLN A 19 -26.28 -16.78 -6.12
CA GLN A 19 -27.06 -17.21 -4.96
C GLN A 19 -26.26 -17.09 -3.66
N ASN A 20 -24.96 -17.40 -3.70
CA ASN A 20 -24.05 -17.23 -2.57
C ASN A 20 -23.87 -15.76 -2.19
N LEU A 21 -23.77 -14.84 -3.16
CA LEU A 21 -23.71 -13.39 -2.91
C LEU A 21 -24.98 -12.88 -2.20
N LEU A 22 -26.16 -13.28 -2.68
CA LEU A 22 -27.42 -12.91 -2.03
C LEU A 22 -27.53 -13.51 -0.62
N ALA A 23 -27.05 -14.74 -0.43
CA ALA A 23 -27.03 -15.42 0.87
C ALA A 23 -26.03 -14.77 1.86
N SER A 24 -24.89 -14.26 1.37
CA SER A 24 -23.89 -13.55 2.17
C SER A 24 -24.28 -12.09 2.47
N GLY A 25 -25.41 -11.63 1.94
CA GLY A 25 -26.06 -10.37 2.32
C GLY A 25 -25.92 -9.25 1.30
N TRP A 26 -25.31 -9.53 0.14
CA TRP A 26 -25.28 -8.59 -0.98
C TRP A 26 -26.68 -8.36 -1.56
N ARG A 27 -26.90 -7.16 -2.08
CA ARG A 27 -28.15 -6.79 -2.75
C ARG A 27 -27.87 -6.25 -4.14
N PRO A 28 -28.74 -6.51 -5.12
CA PRO A 28 -28.61 -5.88 -6.43
C PRO A 28 -28.69 -4.36 -6.26
N LEU A 29 -27.73 -3.65 -6.84
CA LEU A 29 -27.74 -2.19 -6.88
C LEU A 29 -28.71 -1.77 -7.98
N ASN A 30 -29.85 -1.21 -7.58
CA ASN A 30 -30.75 -0.59 -8.53
C ASN A 30 -30.25 0.84 -8.77
N ARG A 31 -29.91 1.13 -10.03
CA ARG A 31 -29.49 2.48 -10.44
C ARG A 31 -30.72 3.39 -10.52
N ASP A 32 -30.66 4.55 -9.88
CA ASP A 32 -31.71 5.55 -9.94
C ASP A 32 -31.67 6.30 -11.27
N LEU A 33 -32.85 6.72 -11.77
CA LEU A 33 -32.94 7.51 -13.00
C LEU A 33 -32.54 8.96 -12.73
N ASP A 34 -31.49 9.41 -13.42
CA ASP A 34 -31.15 10.83 -13.50
C ASP A 34 -31.68 11.42 -14.82
N LEU A 35 -32.66 12.32 -14.70
CA LEU A 35 -33.26 13.03 -15.83
C LEU A 35 -32.25 13.90 -16.58
N GLY A 36 -31.21 14.41 -15.89
CA GLY A 36 -30.13 15.18 -16.52
C GLY A 36 -29.27 14.31 -17.42
N PHE A 37 -28.87 13.13 -16.95
CA PHE A 37 -28.11 12.15 -17.72
C PHE A 37 -28.89 11.65 -18.94
N LEU A 38 -30.16 11.32 -18.77
CA LEU A 38 -31.06 10.94 -19.86
C LEU A 38 -31.12 12.01 -20.96
N TRP A 39 -31.28 13.27 -20.57
CA TRP A 39 -31.32 14.39 -21.52
C TRP A 39 -30.00 14.54 -22.28
N HIS A 40 -28.87 14.42 -21.57
CA HIS A 40 -27.54 14.45 -22.19
C HIS A 40 -27.38 13.31 -23.19
N LEU A 41 -27.80 12.09 -22.84
CA LEU A 41 -27.67 10.90 -23.68
C LEU A 41 -28.55 11.00 -24.94
N ILE A 42 -29.76 11.56 -24.83
CA ILE A 42 -30.62 11.89 -25.98
C ILE A 42 -29.93 12.89 -26.93
N GLN A 43 -29.09 13.80 -26.42
CA GLN A 43 -28.39 14.76 -27.26
C GLN A 43 -27.10 14.19 -27.87
N SER A 44 -26.37 13.34 -27.14
CA SER A 44 -25.06 12.84 -27.57
C SER A 44 -25.13 11.57 -28.41
N ASP A 45 -26.06 10.65 -28.12
CA ASP A 45 -26.02 9.28 -28.62
C ASP A 45 -27.41 8.73 -29.01
N THR A 46 -28.07 9.45 -29.92
CA THR A 46 -29.41 9.06 -30.40
C THR A 46 -29.44 7.70 -31.09
N ARG A 47 -28.34 7.28 -31.75
CA ARG A 47 -28.32 6.05 -32.55
C ARG A 47 -28.28 4.81 -31.67
N GLU A 48 -27.36 4.74 -30.71
CA GLU A 48 -27.26 3.57 -29.83
C GLU A 48 -28.49 3.45 -28.92
N LEU A 49 -29.04 4.58 -28.43
CA LEU A 49 -30.31 4.60 -27.70
C LEU A 49 -31.46 4.01 -28.52
N THR A 50 -31.60 4.41 -29.80
CA THR A 50 -32.65 3.85 -30.67
C THR A 50 -32.47 2.34 -30.86
N GLN A 51 -31.24 1.87 -31.11
CA GLN A 51 -30.96 0.44 -31.30
C GLN A 51 -31.30 -0.38 -30.05
N LYS A 52 -30.87 0.05 -28.87
CA LYS A 52 -31.16 -0.66 -27.61
C LYS A 52 -32.63 -0.59 -27.21
N SER A 53 -33.33 0.52 -27.50
CA SER A 53 -34.78 0.59 -27.28
C SER A 53 -35.55 -0.36 -28.20
N LEU A 54 -35.09 -0.51 -29.45
CA LEU A 54 -35.70 -1.39 -30.44
C LEU A 54 -35.41 -2.87 -30.16
N SER A 55 -34.25 -3.21 -29.61
CA SER A 55 -33.96 -4.59 -29.18
C SER A 55 -34.88 -5.03 -28.03
N VAL A 56 -35.09 -4.16 -27.04
CA VAL A 56 -36.04 -4.41 -25.95
C VAL A 56 -37.45 -4.56 -26.50
N ALA A 57 -37.91 -3.65 -27.36
CA ALA A 57 -39.23 -3.73 -27.99
C ALA A 57 -39.42 -5.01 -28.82
N SER A 58 -38.39 -5.43 -29.57
CA SER A 58 -38.39 -6.68 -30.32
C SER A 58 -38.53 -7.90 -29.41
N ASN A 59 -37.80 -7.93 -28.29
CA ASN A 59 -37.90 -9.02 -27.31
C ASN A 59 -39.30 -9.09 -26.67
N PHE A 60 -39.88 -7.94 -26.29
CA PHE A 60 -41.25 -7.89 -25.80
C PHE A 60 -42.26 -8.40 -26.85
N ALA A 61 -42.12 -7.97 -28.10
CA ALA A 61 -42.99 -8.39 -29.20
C ALA A 61 -42.86 -9.89 -29.49
N GLU A 62 -41.65 -10.44 -29.45
CA GLU A 62 -41.41 -11.86 -29.64
C GLU A 62 -42.06 -12.69 -28.53
N VAL A 63 -41.89 -12.29 -27.26
CA VAL A 63 -42.46 -13.01 -26.10
C VAL A 63 -43.99 -12.95 -26.08
N LEU A 64 -44.58 -11.78 -26.34
CA LEU A 64 -46.03 -11.60 -26.37
C LEU A 64 -46.67 -12.22 -27.61
N GLY A 65 -45.94 -12.29 -28.72
CA GLY A 65 -46.40 -12.83 -30.01
C GLY A 65 -46.38 -14.35 -30.13
N ARG A 66 -45.87 -15.09 -29.12
CA ARG A 66 -45.82 -16.56 -29.16
C ARG A 66 -47.22 -17.15 -29.16
N LYS A 67 -47.60 -17.81 -30.26
CA LYS A 67 -48.90 -18.50 -30.40
C LYS A 67 -48.94 -19.90 -29.79
N ASN A 68 -47.79 -20.44 -29.38
CA ASN A 68 -47.65 -21.80 -28.87
C ASN A 68 -47.98 -21.92 -27.37
N PHE A 69 -48.14 -20.78 -26.67
CA PHE A 69 -48.44 -20.72 -25.25
C PHE A 69 -49.70 -19.87 -25.00
N THR A 70 -50.31 -20.06 -23.84
CA THR A 70 -51.43 -19.23 -23.41
C THR A 70 -50.97 -17.79 -23.13
N TRP A 71 -51.87 -16.82 -23.30
CA TRP A 71 -51.55 -15.40 -23.12
C TRP A 71 -50.96 -15.07 -21.74
N TRP A 72 -51.39 -15.77 -20.68
CA TRP A 72 -50.86 -15.60 -19.33
C TRP A 72 -49.47 -16.25 -19.16
N ALA A 73 -49.16 -17.32 -19.89
CA ALA A 73 -47.82 -17.91 -19.90
C ALA A 73 -46.82 -17.01 -20.66
N ASN A 74 -47.27 -16.32 -21.70
CA ASN A 74 -46.49 -15.26 -22.35
C ASN A 74 -46.21 -14.12 -21.36
N LEU A 75 -47.19 -13.73 -20.56
CA LEU A 75 -47.00 -12.69 -19.53
C LEU A 75 -46.05 -13.13 -18.41
N LEU A 76 -46.11 -14.39 -17.95
CA LEU A 76 -45.14 -14.93 -16.99
C LEU A 76 -43.73 -15.02 -17.58
N SER A 77 -43.62 -15.32 -18.87
CA SER A 77 -42.31 -15.39 -19.53
C SER A 77 -41.67 -14.01 -19.78
N LEU A 78 -42.42 -12.91 -19.65
CA LEU A 78 -41.80 -11.57 -19.54
C LEU A 78 -40.99 -11.39 -18.25
N VAL A 79 -41.30 -12.17 -17.21
CA VAL A 79 -40.54 -12.21 -15.95
C VAL A 79 -39.39 -13.22 -16.03
N SER A 80 -39.19 -13.89 -17.18
CA SER A 80 -38.06 -14.80 -17.39
C SER A 80 -36.72 -14.08 -17.29
N GLU A 81 -35.68 -14.83 -16.90
CA GLU A 81 -34.32 -14.30 -16.74
C GLU A 81 -33.79 -13.62 -18.01
N ASN A 82 -34.12 -14.15 -19.19
CA ASN A 82 -33.68 -13.59 -20.47
C ASN A 82 -34.30 -12.21 -20.76
N THR A 83 -35.60 -12.08 -20.53
CA THR A 83 -36.29 -10.79 -20.77
C THR A 83 -35.86 -9.75 -19.74
N ARG A 84 -35.68 -10.18 -18.49
CA ARG A 84 -35.16 -9.34 -17.41
C ARG A 84 -33.73 -8.86 -17.70
N TYR A 85 -32.87 -9.71 -18.25
CA TYR A 85 -31.50 -9.33 -18.64
C TYR A 85 -31.49 -8.21 -19.69
N GLU A 86 -32.33 -8.31 -20.72
CA GLU A 86 -32.41 -7.29 -21.77
C GLU A 86 -32.97 -5.95 -21.25
N ILE A 87 -33.95 -6.00 -20.34
CA ILE A 87 -34.47 -4.81 -19.65
C ILE A 87 -33.38 -4.19 -18.77
N GLU A 88 -32.66 -4.99 -17.97
CA GLU A 88 -31.59 -4.51 -17.10
C GLU A 88 -30.43 -3.92 -17.91
N LYS A 89 -30.07 -4.51 -19.05
CA LYS A 89 -29.05 -3.98 -19.97
C LYS A 89 -29.45 -2.62 -20.53
N TYR A 90 -30.72 -2.45 -20.90
CA TYR A 90 -31.24 -1.15 -21.32
C TYR A 90 -31.26 -0.16 -20.17
N TRP A 91 -31.71 -0.59 -18.98
CA TRP A 91 -31.73 0.23 -17.77
C TRP A 91 -30.34 0.75 -17.41
N ASN A 92 -29.33 -0.12 -17.41
CA ASN A 92 -27.95 0.26 -17.13
C ASN A 92 -27.41 1.30 -18.12
N TYR A 93 -27.80 1.23 -19.39
CA TYR A 93 -27.39 2.20 -20.41
C TYR A 93 -28.02 3.59 -20.20
N ILE A 94 -29.28 3.64 -19.75
CA ILE A 94 -29.99 4.91 -19.57
C ILE A 94 -29.73 5.58 -18.21
N THR A 95 -29.10 4.87 -17.28
CA THR A 95 -28.70 5.38 -15.96
C THR A 95 -27.21 5.68 -15.91
N PRO A 96 -26.77 6.68 -15.12
CA PRO A 96 -25.35 6.93 -14.93
C PRO A 96 -24.66 5.70 -14.32
N ASP A 97 -23.41 5.49 -14.69
CA ASP A 97 -22.59 4.45 -14.09
C ASP A 97 -22.37 4.72 -12.59
N PRO A 98 -22.30 3.65 -11.77
CA PRO A 98 -21.99 3.80 -10.36
C PRO A 98 -20.63 4.47 -10.21
N GLN A 99 -20.44 5.15 -9.08
CA GLN A 99 -19.13 5.69 -8.74
C GLN A 99 -18.10 4.56 -8.77
N SER A 100 -17.09 4.73 -9.61
CA SER A 100 -15.95 3.85 -9.75
C SER A 100 -14.67 4.61 -9.39
N PRO A 101 -13.63 3.91 -8.93
CA PRO A 101 -12.36 4.56 -8.69
C PRO A 101 -11.82 5.19 -9.98
N ASP A 102 -11.55 6.49 -9.96
CA ASP A 102 -10.87 7.18 -11.05
C ASP A 102 -9.42 6.69 -11.13
N HIS A 103 -9.04 5.98 -12.18
CA HIS A 103 -7.66 5.50 -12.37
C HIS A 103 -6.62 6.64 -12.48
N ARG A 104 -7.04 7.91 -12.47
CA ARG A 104 -6.17 9.10 -12.37
C ARG A 104 -5.74 9.45 -10.94
N TYR A 105 -6.14 8.67 -9.93
CA TYR A 105 -5.63 8.86 -8.57
C TYR A 105 -4.09 8.79 -8.56
N LYS A 106 -3.48 9.72 -7.82
CA LYS A 106 -2.02 9.92 -7.83
C LYS A 106 -1.30 8.94 -6.91
N ASP A 107 -1.89 8.66 -5.75
CA ASP A 107 -1.31 7.76 -4.76
C ASP A 107 -2.05 6.43 -4.81
N VAL A 108 -1.31 5.38 -5.19
CA VAL A 108 -1.82 4.01 -5.21
C VAL A 108 -0.91 3.14 -4.33
N LEU A 109 -1.51 2.47 -3.35
CA LEU A 109 -0.81 1.54 -2.45
C LEU A 109 -1.47 0.17 -2.53
N SER A 110 -0.77 -0.80 -3.13
CA SER A 110 -1.27 -2.17 -3.33
C SER A 110 -0.49 -3.19 -2.50
N THR A 111 -1.16 -4.21 -1.96
CA THR A 111 -0.49 -5.30 -1.25
C THR A 111 -1.27 -6.60 -1.40
N GLU A 112 -0.57 -7.73 -1.46
CA GLU A 112 -1.17 -9.06 -1.37
C GLU A 112 -1.16 -9.56 0.08
N THR A 113 -2.23 -10.22 0.51
CA THR A 113 -2.35 -10.80 1.85
C THR A 113 -2.84 -12.25 1.76
N PRO A 114 -2.22 -13.21 2.47
CA PRO A 114 -1.01 -13.08 3.29
C PRO A 114 0.29 -13.18 2.47
N ILE A 115 1.31 -12.40 2.86
CA ILE A 115 2.64 -12.51 2.26
C ILE A 115 3.38 -13.72 2.84
N HIS A 116 3.73 -14.68 1.99
CA HIS A 116 4.56 -15.82 2.36
C HIS A 116 6.04 -15.50 2.20
N GLN A 117 6.84 -15.86 3.22
CA GLN A 117 8.29 -15.73 3.15
C GLN A 117 8.86 -16.82 2.23
N PHE A 118 9.44 -16.42 1.11
CA PHE A 118 10.30 -17.31 0.34
C PHE A 118 11.69 -17.29 0.98
N VAL A 119 11.95 -18.29 1.85
CA VAL A 119 13.24 -18.43 2.54
C VAL A 119 14.27 -18.99 1.54
N SER A 120 15.08 -18.12 0.95
CA SER A 120 16.33 -18.51 0.30
C SER A 120 17.47 -18.38 1.30
N ARG A 121 18.38 -19.35 1.34
CA ARG A 121 19.58 -19.29 2.22
C ARG A 121 20.62 -18.27 1.76
N ASN A 122 20.52 -17.78 0.52
CA ASN A 122 21.59 -17.04 -0.16
C ASN A 122 21.28 -15.54 -0.37
N SER A 123 20.14 -15.03 0.08
CA SER A 123 19.79 -13.61 -0.07
C SER A 123 19.04 -13.08 1.15
N ILE A 124 19.38 -11.85 1.57
CA ILE A 124 18.59 -11.11 2.56
C ILE A 124 17.25 -10.79 1.90
N PRO A 125 16.11 -11.19 2.48
CA PRO A 125 14.82 -11.01 1.84
C PRO A 125 14.29 -9.59 2.11
N ILE A 126 15.02 -8.57 1.65
CA ILE A 126 14.66 -7.15 1.84
C ILE A 126 13.27 -6.89 1.27
N ASP A 127 13.01 -7.36 0.04
CA ASP A 127 11.72 -7.20 -0.64
C ASP A 127 10.57 -7.81 0.18
N TYR A 128 10.78 -8.99 0.77
CA TYR A 128 9.77 -9.62 1.63
C TYR A 128 9.43 -8.72 2.82
N VAL A 129 10.43 -8.11 3.45
CA VAL A 129 10.25 -7.28 4.65
C VAL A 129 9.62 -5.94 4.31
N LEU A 130 10.00 -5.34 3.19
CA LEU A 130 9.38 -4.12 2.67
C LEU A 130 7.92 -4.38 2.28
N ASN A 131 7.65 -5.50 1.60
CA ASN A 131 6.29 -5.91 1.27
C ASN A 131 5.48 -6.20 2.54
N ARG A 132 6.09 -6.83 3.56
CA ARG A 132 5.46 -7.08 4.86
C ARG A 132 5.17 -5.78 5.62
N LEU A 133 6.05 -4.79 5.55
CA LEU A 133 5.81 -3.45 6.09
C LEU A 133 4.63 -2.79 5.38
N GLN A 134 4.57 -2.90 4.05
CA GLN A 134 3.49 -2.36 3.24
C GLN A 134 2.14 -3.04 3.55
N GLU A 135 2.13 -4.36 3.69
CA GLU A 135 0.95 -5.15 4.12
C GLU A 135 0.43 -4.67 5.48
N ILE A 136 1.32 -4.55 6.48
CA ILE A 136 0.95 -4.04 7.81
C ILE A 136 0.41 -2.61 7.71
N THR A 137 1.01 -1.78 6.85
CA THR A 137 0.60 -0.39 6.63
C THR A 137 -0.80 -0.31 6.03
N VAL A 138 -1.08 -1.06 4.96
CA VAL A 138 -2.41 -1.11 4.32
C VAL A 138 -3.46 -1.65 5.27
N LEU A 139 -3.19 -2.73 5.99
CA LEU A 139 -4.16 -3.30 6.95
C LEU A 139 -4.48 -2.30 8.07
N ARG A 140 -3.48 -1.60 8.61
CA ARG A 140 -3.69 -0.51 9.58
C ARG A 140 -4.44 0.67 8.97
N LEU A 141 -4.18 1.04 7.73
CA LEU A 141 -4.93 2.09 7.03
C LEU A 141 -6.41 1.72 6.92
N VAL A 142 -6.71 0.49 6.50
CA VAL A 142 -8.08 -0.02 6.40
C VAL A 142 -8.76 -0.03 7.77
N GLU A 143 -8.04 -0.39 8.83
CA GLU A 143 -8.55 -0.30 10.22
C GLU A 143 -8.82 1.14 10.66
N LEU A 144 -7.92 2.09 10.32
CA LEU A 144 -8.06 3.51 10.62
C LEU A 144 -9.23 4.17 9.87
N LEU A 145 -9.51 3.73 8.64
CA LEU A 145 -10.64 4.19 7.84
C LEU A 145 -11.98 3.67 8.40
N GLY A 146 -11.97 2.51 9.05
CA GLY A 146 -13.14 1.97 9.72
C GLY A 146 -14.24 1.57 8.74
N ARG A 147 -15.47 2.07 8.96
CA ARG A 147 -16.64 1.71 8.14
C ARG A 147 -16.68 2.54 6.85
N PRO A 148 -16.75 1.91 5.67
CA PRO A 148 -16.92 2.62 4.39
C PRO A 148 -18.32 3.19 4.24
N ASP A 149 -18.48 4.19 3.38
CA ASP A 149 -19.78 4.79 3.05
C ASP A 149 -20.53 3.97 1.99
N VAL A 150 -19.78 3.38 1.07
CA VAL A 150 -20.30 2.57 -0.03
C VAL A 150 -19.42 1.34 -0.18
N ILE A 151 -20.04 0.18 -0.36
CA ILE A 151 -19.37 -1.08 -0.74
C ILE A 151 -20.12 -1.63 -1.94
N THR A 152 -19.41 -1.83 -3.05
CA THR A 152 -19.95 -2.34 -4.29
C THR A 152 -19.11 -3.47 -4.85
N GLN A 153 -19.72 -4.30 -5.69
CA GLN A 153 -19.03 -5.36 -6.42
C GLN A 153 -19.72 -5.55 -7.76
N TYR A 154 -18.91 -5.73 -8.81
CA TYR A 154 -19.41 -6.08 -10.13
C TYR A 154 -19.27 -7.59 -10.35
N TYR A 155 -20.37 -8.26 -10.70
CA TYR A 155 -20.37 -9.69 -11.02
C TYR A 155 -21.46 -10.05 -12.04
N SER A 156 -21.09 -10.83 -13.06
CA SER A 156 -21.99 -11.29 -14.14
C SER A 156 -22.83 -10.16 -14.76
N GLU A 157 -22.19 -9.06 -15.16
CA GLU A 157 -22.84 -7.89 -15.78
C GLU A 157 -23.83 -7.14 -14.88
N ARG A 158 -23.66 -7.25 -13.55
CA ARG A 158 -24.53 -6.60 -12.56
C ARG A 158 -23.72 -6.00 -11.42
N ASP A 159 -24.18 -4.84 -10.98
CA ASP A 159 -23.69 -4.20 -9.77
C ASP A 159 -24.45 -4.73 -8.54
N PHE A 160 -23.69 -5.07 -7.52
CA PHE A 160 -24.19 -5.39 -6.19
C PHE A 160 -23.67 -4.37 -5.20
N TYR A 161 -24.48 -4.04 -4.19
CA TYR A 161 -24.04 -3.27 -3.04
C TYR A 161 -24.19 -4.08 -1.77
N TYR A 162 -23.29 -3.83 -0.83
CA TYR A 162 -23.36 -4.41 0.51
C TYR A 162 -23.89 -3.36 1.49
N PRO A 163 -25.00 -3.63 2.22
CA PRO A 163 -25.50 -2.72 3.23
C PRO A 163 -24.46 -2.46 4.32
N VAL A 164 -23.96 -1.22 4.41
CA VAL A 164 -22.90 -0.80 5.35
C VAL A 164 -23.28 -1.07 6.81
N GLU A 165 -24.56 -1.04 7.16
CA GLU A 165 -25.06 -1.36 8.52
C GLU A 165 -24.71 -2.79 8.97
N LYS A 166 -24.58 -3.71 8.01
CA LYS A 166 -24.22 -5.11 8.28
C LYS A 166 -22.72 -5.35 8.29
N PHE A 167 -21.92 -4.34 7.93
CA PHE A 167 -20.48 -4.46 7.84
C PHE A 167 -19.84 -4.63 9.22
N ILE A 168 -19.06 -5.71 9.38
CA ILE A 168 -18.32 -6.02 10.61
C ILE A 168 -16.81 -6.00 10.34
N ASN A 169 -16.34 -6.80 9.37
CA ASN A 169 -14.93 -6.90 9.01
C ASN A 169 -14.79 -7.31 7.53
N TRP A 170 -13.69 -6.93 6.91
CA TRP A 170 -13.32 -7.25 5.52
C TRP A 170 -13.16 -8.74 5.28
N GLU A 171 -12.65 -9.50 6.26
CA GLU A 171 -12.47 -10.95 6.14
C GLU A 171 -13.79 -11.71 5.92
N ARG A 172 -14.91 -11.18 6.43
CA ARG A 172 -16.23 -11.81 6.32
C ARG A 172 -16.97 -11.47 5.04
N ILE A 173 -16.53 -10.43 4.32
CA ILE A 173 -17.09 -10.10 3.03
C ILE A 173 -16.67 -11.19 2.05
N ASP A 174 -17.67 -11.72 1.35
CA ASP A 174 -17.47 -12.63 0.24
C ASP A 174 -17.04 -11.83 -0.99
N VAL A 175 -15.88 -12.17 -1.55
CA VAL A 175 -15.24 -11.46 -2.67
C VAL A 175 -15.16 -12.46 -3.82
N VAL A 176 -16.01 -12.28 -4.85
CA VAL A 176 -16.03 -13.20 -6.01
C VAL A 176 -15.06 -12.76 -7.11
N ASN A 177 -14.92 -11.45 -7.33
CA ASN A 177 -13.97 -10.91 -8.30
C ASN A 177 -13.26 -9.69 -7.70
N THR A 178 -13.92 -8.52 -7.78
CA THR A 178 -13.39 -7.26 -7.27
C THR A 178 -14.45 -6.54 -6.45
N VAL A 179 -14.15 -6.26 -5.19
CA VAL A 179 -14.98 -5.43 -4.31
C VAL A 179 -14.37 -4.04 -4.26
N TYR A 180 -15.20 -3.02 -4.43
CA TYR A 180 -14.85 -1.63 -4.26
C TYR A 180 -15.50 -1.09 -2.99
N ALA A 181 -14.77 -0.25 -2.28
CA ALA A 181 -15.30 0.49 -1.15
C ALA A 181 -14.81 1.93 -1.17
N TYR A 182 -15.66 2.84 -0.72
CA TYR A 182 -15.40 4.27 -0.78
C TYR A 182 -15.64 4.95 0.58
N TRP A 183 -14.75 5.88 0.90
CA TRP A 183 -14.87 6.80 2.04
C TRP A 183 -14.90 8.23 1.53
N SER A 184 -16.08 8.84 1.57
CA SER A 184 -16.32 10.22 1.13
C SER A 184 -15.54 11.25 1.96
N ARG A 185 -15.37 11.00 3.26
CA ARG A 185 -14.66 11.89 4.19
C ARG A 185 -13.19 12.12 3.78
N HIS A 186 -12.55 11.08 3.26
CA HIS A 186 -11.13 11.10 2.91
C HIS A 186 -10.88 11.09 1.41
N ASP A 187 -11.93 10.91 0.59
CA ASP A 187 -11.82 10.67 -0.86
C ASP A 187 -10.85 9.52 -1.17
N ILE A 188 -11.15 8.36 -0.58
CA ILE A 188 -10.33 7.14 -0.69
C ILE A 188 -11.16 6.00 -1.22
N TRP A 189 -10.61 5.31 -2.20
CA TRP A 189 -11.11 4.03 -2.69
C TRP A 189 -10.26 2.89 -2.17
N LEU A 190 -10.92 1.80 -1.79
CA LEU A 190 -10.30 0.50 -1.57
C LEU A 190 -10.82 -0.47 -2.62
N GLN A 191 -9.91 -1.12 -3.31
CA GLN A 191 -10.18 -2.21 -4.22
C GLN A 191 -9.64 -3.49 -3.62
N ILE A 192 -10.49 -4.52 -3.52
CA ILE A 192 -10.13 -5.84 -3.02
C ILE A 192 -10.34 -6.84 -4.14
N GLU A 193 -9.27 -7.44 -4.61
CA GLU A 193 -9.29 -8.50 -5.62
C GLU A 193 -9.08 -9.84 -4.96
N ALA A 194 -9.93 -10.81 -5.30
CA ALA A 194 -9.76 -12.19 -4.88
C ALA A 194 -8.82 -12.93 -5.84
N TYR A 195 -7.81 -13.58 -5.28
CA TYR A 195 -6.91 -14.46 -6.00
C TYR A 195 -7.12 -15.93 -5.59
N ASP A 196 -6.59 -16.83 -6.41
CA ASP A 196 -6.59 -18.26 -6.12
C ASP A 196 -5.98 -18.55 -4.74
N ARG A 197 -6.53 -19.57 -4.07
CA ARG A 197 -6.09 -20.06 -2.74
C ARG A 197 -6.35 -19.10 -1.58
N GLY A 198 -7.34 -18.21 -1.71
CA GLY A 198 -7.81 -17.36 -0.60
C GLY A 198 -6.91 -16.15 -0.33
N ARG A 199 -6.03 -15.81 -1.26
CA ARG A 199 -5.26 -14.56 -1.21
C ARG A 199 -6.13 -13.40 -1.65
N ARG A 200 -5.90 -12.23 -1.05
CA ARG A 200 -6.59 -11.00 -1.41
C ARG A 200 -5.56 -9.91 -1.68
N GLN A 201 -5.73 -9.18 -2.77
CA GLN A 201 -4.98 -7.97 -3.00
C GLN A 201 -5.81 -6.77 -2.57
N TYR A 202 -5.23 -5.94 -1.71
CA TYR A 202 -5.81 -4.69 -1.26
C TYR A 202 -5.09 -3.54 -1.96
N THR A 203 -5.83 -2.73 -2.69
CA THR A 203 -5.32 -1.56 -3.40
C THR A 203 -6.07 -0.32 -2.91
N LEU A 204 -5.36 0.57 -2.23
CA LEU A 204 -5.87 1.87 -1.79
C LEU A 204 -5.53 2.92 -2.83
N MET A 205 -6.51 3.73 -3.22
CA MET A 205 -6.35 4.81 -4.20
C MET A 205 -6.86 6.12 -3.61
N SER A 206 -6.04 7.16 -3.68
CA SER A 206 -6.41 8.49 -3.18
C SER A 206 -5.69 9.61 -3.92
N LYS A 207 -6.17 10.85 -3.74
CA LYS A 207 -5.44 12.05 -4.15
C LYS A 207 -4.30 12.40 -3.19
N ASN A 208 -4.42 12.04 -1.91
CA ASN A 208 -3.40 12.31 -0.90
C ASN A 208 -3.54 11.32 0.27
N ILE A 209 -2.74 10.25 0.24
CA ILE A 209 -2.78 9.21 1.28
C ILE A 209 -1.81 9.48 2.45
N SER A 210 -0.85 10.38 2.27
CA SER A 210 0.29 10.56 3.19
C SER A 210 -0.09 10.82 4.65
N PRO A 211 -1.09 11.67 5.00
CA PRO A 211 -1.46 11.91 6.40
C PRO A 211 -1.93 10.64 7.11
N LEU A 212 -2.64 9.77 6.39
CA LEU A 212 -3.11 8.49 6.93
C LEU A 212 -1.98 7.49 7.02
N VAL A 213 -1.07 7.46 6.03
CA VAL A 213 0.13 6.62 6.07
C VAL A 213 0.95 6.96 7.31
N ASN A 214 1.25 8.25 7.54
CA ASN A 214 2.00 8.68 8.72
C ASN A 214 1.37 8.24 10.04
N LYS A 215 0.03 8.18 10.10
CA LYS A 215 -0.70 7.68 11.27
C LYS A 215 -0.63 6.15 11.39
N ALA A 216 -0.74 5.43 10.27
CA ALA A 216 -0.69 3.97 10.22
C ALA A 216 0.71 3.43 10.54
N THR A 217 1.75 4.14 10.10
CA THR A 217 3.14 3.76 10.27
C THR A 217 3.75 4.21 11.60
N GLN A 218 2.97 4.89 12.44
CA GLN A 218 3.38 5.28 13.78
C GLN A 218 3.85 4.06 14.59
N ASP A 219 4.95 4.25 15.32
CA ASP A 219 5.68 3.24 16.10
C ASP A 219 6.22 2.05 15.28
N LEU A 220 6.18 2.06 13.95
CA LEU A 220 6.73 0.96 13.15
C LEU A 220 8.26 1.04 13.04
N ALA A 221 8.87 -0.12 13.22
CA ALA A 221 10.29 -0.37 13.04
C ALA A 221 10.51 -1.61 12.19
N VAL A 222 11.51 -1.54 11.34
CA VAL A 222 12.01 -2.66 10.54
C VAL A 222 13.44 -2.96 10.97
N MET A 223 13.73 -4.21 11.27
CA MET A 223 15.08 -4.69 11.55
C MET A 223 15.49 -5.69 10.47
N LEU A 224 16.62 -5.40 9.82
CA LEU A 224 17.26 -6.23 8.81
C LEU A 224 18.70 -6.49 9.28
N SER A 225 18.88 -7.56 10.05
CA SER A 225 20.20 -7.97 10.55
C SER A 225 20.52 -9.40 10.19
N GLY A 226 21.43 -9.58 9.23
CA GLY A 226 21.75 -10.87 8.63
C GLY A 226 20.49 -11.65 8.21
N TYR A 227 20.22 -12.76 8.90
CA TYR A 227 19.05 -13.63 8.66
C TYR A 227 17.81 -13.24 9.47
N GLN A 228 17.96 -12.36 10.48
CA GLN A 228 16.84 -11.92 11.31
C GLN A 228 16.18 -10.72 10.66
N THR A 229 14.96 -10.95 10.20
CA THR A 229 14.10 -9.92 9.65
C THR A 229 12.85 -9.79 10.49
N ARG A 230 12.54 -8.57 10.94
CA ARG A 230 11.39 -8.30 11.80
C ARG A 230 10.78 -6.94 11.48
N VAL A 231 9.46 -6.91 11.42
CA VAL A 231 8.66 -5.68 11.43
C VAL A 231 7.92 -5.63 12.76
N GLY A 232 8.06 -4.56 13.52
CA GLY A 232 7.54 -4.46 14.87
C GLY A 232 7.55 -3.04 15.41
N LYS A 233 7.62 -2.91 16.73
CA LYS A 233 7.76 -1.61 17.40
C LYS A 233 9.21 -1.32 17.77
N VAL A 234 9.59 -0.05 17.78
CA VAL A 234 10.91 0.35 18.29
C VAL A 234 10.98 0.04 19.78
N HIS A 235 11.94 -0.79 20.15
CA HIS A 235 12.27 -1.05 21.54
C HIS A 235 13.56 -0.31 21.90
N SER A 236 13.54 0.39 23.03
CA SER A 236 14.74 0.95 23.67
C SER A 236 14.78 0.42 25.09
N GLN A 237 15.95 -0.10 25.48
CA GLN A 237 16.23 -0.59 26.82
C GLN A 237 16.51 0.56 27.80
N PHE A 238 17.04 1.67 27.30
CA PHE A 238 17.48 2.80 28.12
C PHE A 238 16.84 4.11 27.64
N PRO A 239 16.25 4.91 28.54
CA PRO A 239 15.76 6.23 28.17
C PRO A 239 16.90 7.24 28.03
N ILE A 240 16.70 8.30 27.24
CA ILE A 240 17.74 9.31 26.92
C ILE A 240 18.32 9.96 28.19
N ARG A 241 17.48 10.17 29.22
CA ARG A 241 17.87 10.78 30.49
C ARG A 241 18.91 10.01 31.30
N THR A 242 19.10 8.73 30.98
CA THR A 242 20.05 7.85 31.69
C THR A 242 21.48 8.09 31.22
N PHE A 243 21.66 8.62 30.00
CA PHE A 243 22.96 8.89 29.42
C PHE A 243 23.65 10.09 30.12
N PRO A 244 24.99 10.17 30.09
CA PRO A 244 25.76 11.32 30.58
C PRO A 244 25.29 12.68 30.04
N THR A 245 25.52 13.76 30.80
CA THR A 245 25.01 15.12 30.47
C THR A 245 25.56 15.66 29.15
N ASP A 246 26.78 15.29 28.79
CA ASP A 246 27.41 15.63 27.51
C ASP A 246 26.65 14.97 26.34
N ILE A 247 26.31 13.68 26.45
CA ILE A 247 25.51 12.98 25.45
C ILE A 247 24.08 13.54 25.39
N GLN A 248 23.49 13.95 26.52
CA GLN A 248 22.18 14.62 26.51
C GLN A 248 22.25 15.94 25.74
N SER A 249 23.26 16.78 25.98
CA SER A 249 23.42 18.04 25.25
C SER A 249 23.65 17.85 23.74
N PHE A 250 24.37 16.78 23.36
CA PHE A 250 24.52 16.37 21.98
C PHE A 250 23.17 15.91 21.39
N THR A 251 22.40 15.14 22.15
CA THR A 251 21.07 14.68 21.76
C THR A 251 20.12 15.86 21.51
N ASP A 252 20.17 16.89 22.33
CA ASP A 252 19.39 18.12 22.13
C ASP A 252 19.80 18.82 20.81
N THR A 253 21.11 18.85 20.51
CA THR A 253 21.61 19.39 19.24
C THR A 253 21.11 18.59 18.05
N VAL A 254 21.12 17.26 18.14
CA VAL A 254 20.56 16.36 17.13
C VAL A 254 19.06 16.59 16.96
N GLN A 255 18.31 16.72 18.06
CA GLN A 255 16.88 17.01 18.02
C GLN A 255 16.57 18.32 17.29
N GLN A 256 17.31 19.38 17.56
CA GLN A 256 17.14 20.66 16.85
C GLN A 256 17.48 20.53 15.36
N ALA A 257 18.52 19.77 15.02
CA ALA A 257 18.90 19.55 13.64
C ALA A 257 17.83 18.77 12.85
N ILE A 258 17.21 17.75 13.45
CA ILE A 258 16.11 16.96 12.85
C ILE A 258 14.92 17.86 12.49
N LEU A 259 14.64 18.90 13.28
CA LEU A 259 13.51 19.81 13.02
C LEU A 259 13.81 20.82 11.90
N ASN A 260 15.08 21.23 11.77
CA ASN A 260 15.51 22.29 10.86
C ASN A 260 15.91 21.79 9.47
N GLN A 261 16.40 20.55 9.36
CA GLN A 261 16.92 19.98 8.13
C GLN A 261 16.01 18.87 7.60
N ASN A 262 15.90 18.76 6.27
CA ASN A 262 15.17 17.65 5.65
C ASN A 262 16.01 16.37 5.64
N GLN A 263 17.33 16.52 5.60
CA GLN A 263 18.28 15.42 5.61
C GLN A 263 19.29 15.68 6.73
N LEU A 264 19.50 14.69 7.58
CA LEU A 264 20.47 14.76 8.67
C LEU A 264 21.21 13.44 8.76
N ALA A 265 22.54 13.49 8.73
CA ALA A 265 23.39 12.34 9.02
C ALA A 265 24.22 12.57 10.28
N VAL A 266 24.05 11.67 11.26
CA VAL A 266 24.73 11.70 12.55
C VAL A 266 25.63 10.48 12.69
N VAL A 267 26.90 10.70 12.98
CA VAL A 267 27.87 9.63 13.25
C VAL A 267 28.29 9.68 14.72
N VAL A 268 28.19 8.53 15.39
CA VAL A 268 28.69 8.35 16.74
C VAL A 268 29.81 7.33 16.73
N HIS A 269 30.96 7.66 17.33
CA HIS A 269 32.10 6.75 17.43
C HIS A 269 32.62 6.61 18.85
N GLY A 270 33.39 5.56 19.14
CA GLY A 270 33.99 5.32 20.46
C GLY A 270 34.23 3.84 20.72
N GLU A 271 34.87 3.49 21.84
CA GLU A 271 35.16 2.10 22.19
C GLU A 271 33.90 1.22 22.25
N PRO A 272 33.97 -0.09 21.97
CA PRO A 272 32.87 -1.02 22.23
C PRO A 272 32.40 -0.95 23.69
N GLY A 273 31.09 -1.08 23.93
CA GLY A 273 30.52 -0.99 25.29
C GLY A 273 30.27 0.43 25.80
N THR A 274 30.47 1.47 24.98
CA THR A 274 30.14 2.86 25.34
C THR A 274 28.66 3.24 25.17
N GLY A 275 27.78 2.28 24.82
CA GLY A 275 26.34 2.52 24.73
C GLY A 275 25.84 3.18 23.43
N LYS A 276 26.67 3.26 22.39
CA LYS A 276 26.32 3.88 21.08
C LYS A 276 25.02 3.35 20.48
N THR A 277 24.86 2.03 20.40
CA THR A 277 23.65 1.38 19.87
C THR A 277 22.44 1.58 20.78
N ALA A 278 22.64 1.64 22.10
CA ALA A 278 21.57 1.95 23.03
C ALA A 278 21.08 3.40 22.86
N TRP A 279 22.01 4.33 22.61
CA TRP A 279 21.69 5.73 22.34
C TRP A 279 20.88 5.89 21.05
N THR A 280 21.27 5.26 19.94
CA THR A 280 20.50 5.35 18.68
C THR A 280 19.08 4.81 18.83
N GLN A 281 18.91 3.71 19.57
CA GLN A 281 17.58 3.16 19.88
C GLN A 281 16.76 4.10 20.78
N ALA A 282 17.39 4.75 21.75
CA ALA A 282 16.74 5.73 22.63
C ALA A 282 16.26 6.96 21.84
N VAL A 283 17.12 7.52 20.99
CA VAL A 283 16.80 8.63 20.07
C VAL A 283 15.68 8.23 19.12
N ALA A 284 15.74 7.03 18.54
CA ALA A 284 14.70 6.52 17.66
C ALA A 284 13.33 6.47 18.36
N LYS A 285 13.28 5.92 19.57
CA LYS A 285 12.02 5.74 20.31
C LYS A 285 11.47 7.04 20.90
N GLU A 286 12.29 7.90 21.48
CA GLU A 286 11.83 9.08 22.23
C GLU A 286 11.72 10.34 21.39
N ILE A 287 12.47 10.45 20.29
CA ILE A 287 12.49 11.65 19.44
C ILE A 287 11.86 11.36 18.08
N LEU A 288 12.37 10.36 17.35
CA LEU A 288 11.99 10.14 15.95
C LEU A 288 10.59 9.54 15.79
N VAL A 289 10.24 8.55 16.62
CA VAL A 289 8.91 7.91 16.59
C VAL A 289 7.77 8.91 16.88
N PRO A 290 7.83 9.78 17.91
CA PRO A 290 6.83 10.84 18.11
C PRO A 290 6.76 11.85 16.97
N LEU A 291 7.86 12.05 16.24
CA LEU A 291 7.90 12.85 15.02
C LEU A 291 7.39 12.08 13.78
N GLY A 292 6.91 10.84 13.93
CA GLY A 292 6.31 10.05 12.84
C GLY A 292 7.33 9.43 11.89
N TYR A 293 8.58 9.24 12.30
CA TYR A 293 9.58 8.54 11.49
C TYR A 293 9.38 7.03 11.59
N VAL A 294 9.47 6.35 10.44
CA VAL A 294 9.61 4.89 10.38
C VAL A 294 11.09 4.55 10.50
N ILE A 295 11.41 3.66 11.44
CA ILE A 295 12.80 3.32 11.76
C ILE A 295 13.23 2.06 11.02
N PHE A 296 14.34 2.12 10.29
CA PHE A 296 14.97 1.00 9.63
C PHE A 296 16.34 0.75 10.27
N ILE A 297 16.49 -0.37 10.97
CA ILE A 297 17.76 -0.83 11.52
C ILE A 297 18.37 -1.77 10.49
N LEU A 298 19.44 -1.33 9.84
CA LEU A 298 20.07 -2.02 8.72
C LEU A 298 21.50 -2.41 9.07
N ASP A 299 21.85 -3.65 8.75
CA ASP A 299 23.24 -4.10 8.71
C ASP A 299 23.91 -3.76 7.37
N HIS A 300 25.23 -3.95 7.33
CA HIS A 300 26.08 -3.61 6.19
C HIS A 300 25.66 -4.24 4.85
N ASP A 301 25.16 -5.46 4.85
CA ASP A 301 24.69 -6.12 3.64
C ASP A 301 23.31 -5.59 3.18
N ALA A 302 22.44 -5.27 4.14
CA ALA A 302 21.08 -4.85 3.87
C ALA A 302 21.03 -3.45 3.22
N ILE A 303 21.89 -2.53 3.65
CA ILE A 303 21.88 -1.15 3.13
C ILE A 303 22.19 -1.07 1.64
N THR A 304 23.01 -2.00 1.12
CA THR A 304 23.47 -1.96 -0.28
C THR A 304 22.36 -2.16 -1.29
N ASN A 305 21.30 -2.87 -0.91
CA ASN A 305 20.13 -3.15 -1.75
C ASN A 305 18.87 -2.48 -1.20
N PHE A 306 18.99 -1.67 -0.14
CA PHE A 306 17.86 -1.01 0.47
C PHE A 306 17.46 0.20 -0.36
N VAL A 307 16.20 0.18 -0.80
CA VAL A 307 15.52 1.34 -1.38
C VAL A 307 14.38 1.70 -0.43
N PRO A 308 14.36 2.93 0.11
CA PRO A 308 13.30 3.37 0.98
C PRO A 308 11.95 3.37 0.25
N PRO A 309 10.86 2.92 0.88
CA PRO A 309 9.53 2.95 0.25
C PRO A 309 9.06 4.37 -0.06
N THR A 310 8.58 4.61 -1.28
CA THR A 310 8.16 5.94 -1.78
C THR A 310 6.96 6.52 -1.03
N TYR A 311 6.06 5.66 -0.55
CA TYR A 311 4.87 6.07 0.21
C TYR A 311 5.20 6.63 1.62
N LEU A 312 6.44 6.52 2.10
CA LEU A 312 6.86 7.04 3.40
C LEU A 312 7.45 8.44 3.27
N GLU A 313 6.96 9.38 4.08
CA GLU A 313 7.47 10.76 4.11
C GLU A 313 8.65 10.95 5.08
N ARG A 314 8.73 10.17 6.16
CA ARG A 314 9.71 10.35 7.23
C ARG A 314 10.39 9.04 7.54
N ILE A 315 11.68 8.96 7.24
CA ILE A 315 12.45 7.73 7.28
C ILE A 315 13.69 7.95 8.13
N CYS A 316 13.92 7.06 9.10
CA CYS A 316 15.17 7.00 9.83
C CYS A 316 15.89 5.70 9.50
N ILE A 317 17.16 5.80 9.10
CA ILE A 317 18.02 4.63 8.88
C ILE A 317 19.06 4.60 9.99
N ILE A 318 19.10 3.50 10.74
CA ILE A 318 20.11 3.23 11.77
C ILE A 318 21.07 2.20 11.20
N ILE A 319 22.34 2.55 11.12
CA ILE A 319 23.42 1.70 10.62
C ILE A 319 24.34 1.37 11.78
N ASN A 320 24.36 0.09 12.17
CA ASN A 320 25.29 -0.38 13.18
C ASN A 320 26.63 -0.78 12.55
N GLU A 321 27.72 -0.54 13.28
CA GLU A 321 29.08 -0.91 12.87
C GLU A 321 29.44 -0.42 11.46
N ALA A 322 29.19 0.86 11.18
CA ALA A 322 29.41 1.45 9.87
C ALA A 322 30.91 1.49 9.47
N ASP A 323 31.84 1.21 10.39
CA ASP A 323 33.25 0.98 10.06
C ASP A 323 33.47 -0.28 9.21
N ASN A 324 32.59 -1.29 9.31
CA ASN A 324 32.63 -2.48 8.44
C ASN A 324 32.21 -2.17 6.99
N LEU A 325 31.49 -1.07 6.76
CA LEU A 325 31.10 -0.63 5.41
C LEU A 325 32.30 -0.14 4.58
N ALA A 326 33.35 0.34 5.25
CA ALA A 326 34.45 1.05 4.58
C ALA A 326 35.75 0.21 4.44
N GLN A 327 35.85 -0.95 5.09
CA GLN A 327 37.08 -1.78 5.07
C GLN A 327 37.43 -2.42 3.72
N ASN A 328 36.49 -2.54 2.76
CA ASN A 328 36.69 -3.36 1.56
C ASN A 328 37.35 -2.64 0.36
N ARG A 329 37.99 -1.48 0.56
CA ARG A 329 38.75 -0.82 -0.54
C ARG A 329 40.05 -1.52 -0.92
N ALA A 330 40.59 -2.38 -0.05
CA ALA A 330 41.95 -2.90 -0.21
C ALA A 330 42.06 -4.27 -0.91
N SER A 331 40.97 -5.03 -1.10
CA SER A 331 41.10 -6.45 -1.49
C SER A 331 40.32 -6.95 -2.73
N GLU A 332 39.21 -6.34 -3.19
CA GLU A 332 38.48 -6.87 -4.37
C GLU A 332 37.81 -5.76 -5.21
N VAL A 333 38.39 -5.47 -6.39
CA VAL A 333 38.27 -4.18 -7.11
C VAL A 333 37.04 -4.01 -8.03
N ALA A 334 36.10 -4.96 -8.14
CA ALA A 334 35.02 -4.86 -9.14
C ALA A 334 33.58 -4.78 -8.59
N GLN A 335 33.24 -5.45 -7.48
CA GLN A 335 31.86 -5.50 -6.98
C GLN A 335 31.56 -4.51 -5.84
N TYR A 336 32.59 -3.93 -5.23
CA TYR A 336 32.44 -3.00 -4.09
C TYR A 336 32.19 -1.54 -4.49
N ASN A 337 32.50 -1.14 -5.73
CA ASN A 337 32.30 0.23 -6.20
C ASN A 337 30.81 0.60 -6.20
N ASN A 338 29.95 -0.26 -6.76
CA ASN A 338 28.51 -0.01 -6.81
C ASN A 338 27.87 0.06 -5.40
N LYS A 339 28.34 -0.77 -4.45
CA LYS A 339 27.82 -0.79 -3.06
C LYS A 339 28.14 0.50 -2.31
N THR A 340 29.37 0.98 -2.45
CA THR A 340 29.83 2.22 -1.80
C THR A 340 29.15 3.43 -2.41
N GLU A 341 28.97 3.44 -3.74
CA GLU A 341 28.24 4.49 -4.45
C GLU A 341 26.76 4.55 -4.04
N HIS A 342 26.09 3.42 -3.83
CA HIS A 342 24.71 3.39 -3.33
C HIS A 342 24.60 4.02 -1.93
N ILE A 343 25.51 3.67 -1.01
CA ILE A 343 25.52 4.25 0.35
C ILE A 343 25.83 5.74 0.31
N LEU A 344 26.81 6.15 -0.51
CA LEU A 344 27.16 7.55 -0.69
C LEU A 344 26.01 8.35 -1.29
N SER A 345 25.27 7.78 -2.22
CA SER A 345 24.12 8.42 -2.84
C SER A 345 22.87 8.44 -1.94
N LEU A 346 22.75 7.48 -1.00
CA LEU A 346 21.80 7.58 0.12
C LEU A 346 22.17 8.73 1.06
N LEU A 347 23.46 8.90 1.38
CA LEU A 347 23.95 9.98 2.24
C LEU A 347 23.95 11.36 1.57
N ASP A 348 24.12 11.42 0.25
CA ASP A 348 24.04 12.67 -0.53
C ASP A 348 22.58 13.10 -0.76
N GLY A 349 21.61 12.22 -0.50
CA GLY A 349 20.20 12.49 -0.82
C GLY A 349 19.91 12.37 -2.32
N THR A 350 20.89 11.99 -3.14
CA THR A 350 20.76 11.95 -4.61
C THR A 350 19.90 10.79 -5.09
N LEU A 351 19.89 9.65 -4.39
CA LEU A 351 18.90 8.58 -4.65
C LEU A 351 17.47 9.02 -4.35
N TYR A 352 17.30 9.98 -3.43
CA TYR A 352 16.00 10.50 -3.04
C TYR A 352 15.51 11.59 -4.00
N GLN A 353 16.43 12.33 -4.63
CA GLN A 353 16.11 13.40 -5.60
C GLN A 353 16.03 12.92 -7.04
N SER A 354 16.66 11.78 -7.39
CA SER A 354 16.70 11.27 -8.77
C SER A 354 15.49 10.41 -9.15
N VAL A 355 14.75 9.89 -8.18
CA VAL A 355 13.46 9.20 -8.41
C VAL A 355 12.35 10.26 -8.41
N ILE A 356 12.23 10.94 -9.55
CA ILE A 356 11.08 11.79 -9.84
C ILE A 356 9.96 10.84 -10.26
N ASP A 357 8.94 10.70 -9.43
CA ASP A 357 7.73 9.99 -9.82
C ASP A 357 7.14 10.67 -11.07
N GLU A 358 6.63 9.91 -12.03
CA GLU A 358 6.10 10.44 -13.32
C GLU A 358 5.01 11.51 -13.12
N ALA A 359 4.43 11.57 -11.91
CA ALA A 359 3.44 12.54 -11.45
C ALA A 359 4.01 13.91 -10.99
N GLY A 360 5.33 14.12 -11.01
CA GLY A 360 5.98 15.42 -10.80
C GLY A 360 5.88 16.00 -9.39
N MET A 361 5.63 15.17 -8.36
CA MET A 361 5.55 15.62 -6.97
C MET A 361 6.80 15.22 -6.19
N HIS A 362 7.57 16.23 -5.76
CA HIS A 362 8.53 16.06 -4.67
C HIS A 362 7.76 15.82 -3.37
N LEU A 363 7.52 14.56 -2.98
CA LEU A 363 7.33 14.26 -1.57
C LEU A 363 8.58 14.80 -0.86
N LYS A 364 8.41 15.80 0.01
CA LYS A 364 9.49 16.34 0.84
C LYS A 364 9.84 15.29 1.89
N GLN A 365 10.44 14.19 1.43
CA GLN A 365 10.88 13.11 2.28
C GLN A 365 11.93 13.66 3.23
N ARG A 366 11.75 13.38 4.53
CA ARG A 366 12.72 13.70 5.56
C ARG A 366 13.49 12.45 5.91
N LEU A 367 14.81 12.53 5.77
CA LEU A 367 15.72 11.44 6.01
C LEU A 367 16.62 11.74 7.21
N VAL A 368 16.64 10.83 8.18
CA VAL A 368 17.62 10.86 9.27
C VAL A 368 18.46 9.60 9.19
N ILE A 369 19.77 9.73 9.17
CA ILE A 369 20.71 8.60 9.17
C ILE A 369 21.50 8.65 10.48
N LEU A 370 21.36 7.63 11.31
CA LEU A 370 22.11 7.45 12.54
C LEU A 370 23.13 6.32 12.34
N MET A 371 24.41 6.63 12.45
CA MET A 371 25.50 5.68 12.25
C MET A 371 26.26 5.49 13.55
N THR A 372 26.59 4.24 13.87
CA THR A 372 27.52 3.91 14.97
C THR A 372 28.78 3.27 14.41
N CYS A 373 29.94 3.71 14.89
CA CYS A 373 31.24 3.17 14.49
C CYS A 373 32.09 2.88 15.73
N ASN A 374 33.01 1.92 15.65
CA ASN A 374 34.01 1.74 16.71
C ASN A 374 35.19 2.70 16.54
N THR A 375 35.73 2.79 15.33
CA THR A 375 36.80 3.75 14.98
C THR A 375 36.46 4.53 13.71
N THR A 376 36.91 5.78 13.67
CA THR A 376 36.67 6.70 12.54
C THR A 376 37.71 6.58 11.45
N GLU A 377 38.91 6.08 11.78
CA GLU A 377 40.03 5.89 10.85
C GLU A 377 39.71 4.91 9.72
N ARG A 378 38.80 3.98 9.97
CA ARG A 378 38.38 2.96 8.99
C ARG A 378 37.31 3.46 8.02
N LEU A 379 36.65 4.58 8.34
CA LEU A 379 35.62 5.14 7.47
C LEU A 379 36.26 5.78 6.25
N ASP A 380 35.59 5.65 5.11
CA ASP A 380 35.99 6.32 3.89
C ASP A 380 35.99 7.85 4.11
N PRO A 381 37.11 8.56 3.87
CA PRO A 381 37.16 10.01 3.93
C PRO A 381 36.10 10.71 3.08
N ALA A 382 35.59 10.07 2.03
CA ALA A 382 34.50 10.62 1.23
C ALA A 382 33.15 10.63 1.98
N MET A 383 32.91 9.73 2.93
CA MET A 383 31.71 9.70 3.79
C MET A 383 31.72 10.87 4.78
N LEU A 384 32.90 11.23 5.30
CA LEU A 384 33.07 12.27 6.31
C LEU A 384 33.03 13.71 5.74
N ARG A 385 32.76 13.88 4.44
CA ARG A 385 32.68 15.20 3.83
C ARG A 385 31.42 15.94 4.29
N LYS A 386 31.55 17.27 4.45
CA LYS A 386 30.45 18.16 4.79
C LYS A 386 29.31 18.02 3.77
N GLY A 387 28.10 17.76 4.23
CA GLY A 387 26.92 17.45 3.41
C GLY A 387 26.54 15.96 3.37
N ARG A 388 27.42 15.06 3.83
CA ARG A 388 27.15 13.62 4.01
C ARG A 388 27.10 13.20 5.47
N VAL A 389 27.88 13.87 6.31
CA VAL A 389 27.82 13.79 7.77
C VAL A 389 27.71 15.21 8.30
N ASP A 390 26.66 15.48 9.05
CA ASP A 390 26.35 16.81 9.58
C ASP A 390 26.82 16.95 11.03
N LEU A 391 26.63 15.90 11.82
CA LEU A 391 26.96 15.86 13.23
C LEU A 391 27.81 14.63 13.54
N MET A 392 28.85 14.82 14.34
CA MET A 392 29.75 13.76 14.76
C MET A 392 30.11 13.93 16.23
N TYR A 393 30.05 12.84 17.00
CA TYR A 393 30.38 12.88 18.43
C TYR A 393 31.08 11.61 18.89
N GLU A 394 32.01 11.79 19.83
CA GLU A 394 32.82 10.71 20.41
C GLU A 394 32.28 10.30 21.79
N PHE A 395 31.99 9.01 21.94
CA PHE A 395 31.55 8.41 23.19
C PHE A 395 32.76 7.88 23.95
N ASN A 396 33.18 8.64 24.96
CA ASN A 396 34.38 8.34 25.75
C ASN A 396 34.12 7.51 27.02
N GLN A 397 32.87 7.47 27.49
CA GLN A 397 32.51 6.80 28.74
C GLN A 397 31.92 5.42 28.46
N ARG A 398 32.43 4.39 29.16
CA ARG A 398 31.84 3.04 29.11
C ARG A 398 30.48 3.06 29.79
N TYR A 399 29.48 2.56 29.08
CA TYR A 399 28.11 2.51 29.50
C TYR A 399 27.82 1.02 29.74
N VAL A 400 28.09 0.61 30.99
CA VAL A 400 28.30 -0.76 31.54
C VAL A 400 29.76 -1.18 31.64
#